data_AF-A0A2T0U492-F1
#
_entry.id   AF-A0A2T0U492-F1
#
_cell.length_a   1.000
_cell.length_b   1.000
_cell.length_c   1.000
_cell.angle_alpha   90.00
_cell.angle_beta   90.00
_cell.angle_gamma   90.00
#
_symmetry.space_group_name_H-M   'P 1'
#
loop_
_entity.id
_entity.type
_entity.pdbx_description
1 polymer ?
#
loop_
_entity_poly.entity_id
_entity_poly.type
_entity_poly.pdbx_seq_one_letter_code
_entity_poly.pdbx_strand_id
1 'polypeptide(L)'
;MEIHYGQILEKVVRRNGHSISDVARLTNVNRRSVYNWFNQQQLKADIIFRVGCVINHDFSIELPHLFTSEDFERGFKKASFSMSIEDSTEDEAQHWKDKYISLLEQYNEQLAHQLSIAV
;
A
#
# COMPACT_ATOMS: atom_id res chain seq x y z
N MET A 1 -33.22 -6.02 -6.26
CA MET A 1 -32.19 -6.15 -5.21
C MET A 1 -31.22 -5.02 -5.42
N GLU A 2 -31.01 -4.17 -4.42
CA GLU A 2 -29.99 -3.13 -4.52
C GLU A 2 -28.60 -3.75 -4.39
N ILE A 3 -27.73 -3.45 -5.34
CA ILE A 3 -26.35 -3.97 -5.34
C ILE A 3 -25.57 -3.21 -4.27
N HIS A 4 -25.00 -3.94 -3.31
CA HIS A 4 -24.21 -3.35 -2.23
C HIS A 4 -22.70 -3.44 -2.54
N TYR A 5 -22.09 -2.33 -2.97
CA TYR A 5 -20.70 -2.33 -3.47
C TYR A 5 -19.70 -2.73 -2.39
N GLY A 6 -19.89 -2.25 -1.15
CA GLY A 6 -19.01 -2.60 -0.03
C GLY A 6 -18.91 -4.10 0.26
N GLN A 7 -20.05 -4.81 0.27
CA GLN A 7 -20.10 -6.26 0.49
C GLN A 7 -19.44 -7.04 -0.65
N ILE A 8 -19.60 -6.58 -1.90
CA ILE A 8 -18.92 -7.18 -3.05
C ILE A 8 -17.41 -7.02 -2.90
N LEU A 9 -16.96 -5.81 -2.56
CA LEU A 9 -15.55 -5.50 -2.33
C LEU A 9 -14.96 -6.39 -1.22
N GLU A 10 -15.65 -6.51 -0.08
CA GLU A 10 -15.22 -7.37 1.03
C GLU A 10 -15.08 -8.83 0.60
N LYS A 11 -16.08 -9.35 -0.12
CA LYS A 11 -16.09 -10.74 -0.59
C LYS A 11 -14.91 -11.02 -1.51
N VAL A 12 -14.61 -10.10 -2.43
CA VAL A 12 -13.47 -10.24 -3.36
C VAL A 12 -12.14 -10.15 -2.62
N VAL A 13 -11.96 -9.16 -1.75
CA VAL A 13 -10.74 -8.99 -0.93
C VAL A 13 -10.44 -10.27 -0.15
N ARG A 14 -11.45 -10.83 0.52
CA ARG A 14 -11.30 -12.07 1.29
C ARG A 14 -11.05 -13.30 0.40
N ARG A 15 -11.70 -13.39 -0.76
CA ARG A 15 -11.49 -14.48 -1.73
C ARG A 15 -10.06 -14.49 -2.28
N ASN A 16 -9.46 -13.31 -2.50
CA ASN A 16 -8.09 -13.17 -3.00
C ASN A 16 -7.04 -13.31 -1.89
N GLY A 17 -7.43 -13.59 -0.65
CA GLY A 17 -6.52 -13.83 0.47
C GLY A 17 -5.90 -12.57 1.08
N HIS A 18 -6.32 -11.38 0.67
CA HIS A 18 -5.81 -10.13 1.25
C HIS A 18 -6.47 -9.84 2.60
N SER A 19 -5.66 -9.49 3.60
CA SER A 19 -6.19 -9.02 4.87
C SER A 19 -6.64 -7.55 4.78
N ILE A 20 -7.50 -7.14 5.70
CA ILE A 20 -7.90 -5.72 5.84
C ILE A 20 -6.67 -4.82 6.08
N SER A 21 -5.68 -5.34 6.81
CA SER A 21 -4.41 -4.64 7.05
C SER A 21 -3.62 -4.43 5.74
N ASP A 22 -3.62 -5.42 4.85
CA ASP A 22 -2.94 -5.30 3.55
C ASP A 22 -3.62 -4.27 2.66
N VAL A 23 -4.95 -4.31 2.56
CA VAL A 23 -5.71 -3.32 1.77
C VAL A 23 -5.49 -1.92 2.33
N ALA A 24 -5.52 -1.75 3.65
CA ALA A 24 -5.28 -0.47 4.30
C ALA A 24 -3.87 0.07 4.00
N ARG A 25 -2.84 -0.78 4.13
CA ARG A 25 -1.44 -0.42 3.82
C ARG A 25 -1.29 0.00 2.35
N LEU A 26 -1.74 -0.84 1.43
CA LEU A 26 -1.54 -0.66 -0.01
C LEU A 26 -2.40 0.46 -0.61
N THR A 27 -3.52 0.83 0.03
CA THR A 27 -4.32 1.99 -0.39
C THR A 27 -4.00 3.28 0.37
N ASN A 28 -3.00 3.23 1.27
CA ASN A 28 -2.55 4.32 2.14
C ASN A 28 -3.68 4.96 2.96
N VAL A 29 -4.51 4.11 3.59
CA VAL A 29 -5.58 4.53 4.50
C VAL A 29 -5.53 3.76 5.80
N ASN A 30 -6.24 4.24 6.82
CA ASN A 30 -6.39 3.49 8.06
C ASN A 30 -7.38 2.31 7.90
N ARG A 31 -7.25 1.29 8.75
CA ARG A 31 -8.12 0.10 8.76
C ARG A 31 -9.61 0.45 8.96
N ARG A 32 -9.92 1.51 9.70
CA ARG A 32 -11.31 1.96 9.94
C ARG A 32 -11.98 2.41 8.65
N SER A 33 -11.26 3.08 7.76
CA SER A 33 -11.76 3.47 6.44
C SER A 33 -12.13 2.26 5.60
N VAL A 34 -11.32 1.20 5.63
CA VAL A 34 -11.60 -0.04 4.90
C VAL A 34 -12.88 -0.72 5.42
N TYR A 35 -13.06 -0.80 6.74
CA TYR A 35 -14.33 -1.28 7.33
C TYR A 35 -15.53 -0.44 6.91
N ASN A 36 -15.38 0.89 6.89
CA ASN A 36 -16.45 1.78 6.45
C ASN A 36 -16.82 1.54 4.98
N TRP A 37 -15.83 1.32 4.10
CA TRP A 37 -16.09 1.00 2.70
C TRP A 37 -16.90 -0.29 2.53
N PHE A 38 -16.60 -1.32 3.31
CA PHE A 38 -17.34 -2.60 3.26
C PHE A 38 -18.81 -2.47 3.69
N ASN A 39 -19.09 -1.56 4.62
CA ASN A 39 -20.45 -1.29 5.09
C ASN A 39 -21.22 -0.28 4.21
N GLN A 40 -20.61 0.28 3.17
CA GLN A 40 -21.24 1.25 2.29
C GLN A 40 -21.94 0.59 1.11
N GLN A 41 -23.24 0.82 1.00
CA GLN A 41 -24.05 0.30 -0.10
C GLN A 41 -23.64 0.90 -1.44
N GLN A 42 -23.40 2.21 -1.46
CA GLN A 42 -22.78 2.91 -2.57
C GLN A 42 -21.42 3.44 -2.16
N LEU A 43 -20.42 3.07 -2.94
CA LEU A 43 -19.03 3.49 -2.80
C LEU A 43 -18.57 4.14 -4.09
N LYS A 44 -17.70 5.15 -3.99
CA LYS A 44 -17.17 5.84 -5.17
C LYS A 44 -16.38 4.88 -6.04
N ALA A 45 -16.58 4.96 -7.36
CA ALA A 45 -15.89 4.13 -8.33
C ALA A 45 -14.35 4.21 -8.18
N ASP A 46 -13.82 5.41 -7.93
CA ASP A 46 -12.37 5.61 -7.72
C ASP A 46 -11.77 4.75 -6.59
N ILE A 47 -12.54 4.53 -5.53
CA ILE A 47 -12.09 3.72 -4.39
C ILE A 47 -12.07 2.24 -4.77
N ILE A 48 -13.13 1.77 -5.44
CA ILE A 48 -13.24 0.39 -5.92
C ILE A 48 -12.12 0.10 -6.93
N PHE A 49 -11.88 1.02 -7.86
CA PHE A 49 -10.80 0.93 -8.85
C PHE A 49 -9.43 0.83 -8.18
N ARG A 50 -9.16 1.70 -7.19
CA ARG A 50 -7.89 1.68 -6.45
C ARG A 50 -7.68 0.36 -5.72
N VAL A 51 -8.71 -0.13 -5.03
CA VAL A 51 -8.64 -1.43 -4.34
C VAL A 51 -8.41 -2.54 -5.35
N GLY A 52 -9.12 -2.55 -6.48
CA GLY A 52 -8.94 -3.53 -7.56
C GLY A 52 -7.51 -3.54 -8.12
N CYS A 53 -6.94 -2.38 -8.41
CA CYS A 53 -5.53 -2.28 -8.83
C CYS A 53 -4.57 -2.87 -7.80
N VAL A 54 -4.79 -2.58 -6.52
CA VAL A 54 -3.94 -3.02 -5.40
C VAL A 54 -4.00 -4.53 -5.18
N ILE A 55 -5.18 -5.14 -5.32
CA ILE A 55 -5.38 -6.59 -5.14
C ILE A 55 -5.30 -7.36 -6.47
N ASN A 56 -4.90 -6.68 -7.56
CA ASN A 56 -4.84 -7.19 -8.92
C ASN A 56 -6.12 -7.91 -9.36
N HIS A 57 -7.29 -7.31 -9.06
CA HIS A 57 -8.61 -7.84 -9.41
C HIS A 57 -9.40 -6.85 -10.27
N ASP A 58 -10.04 -7.38 -11.32
CA ASP A 58 -10.90 -6.63 -12.21
C ASP A 58 -12.35 -6.68 -11.72
N PHE A 59 -12.87 -5.53 -11.27
CA PHE A 59 -14.25 -5.40 -10.77
C PHE A 59 -15.30 -5.19 -11.88
N SER A 60 -14.92 -5.12 -13.16
CA SER A 60 -15.89 -5.02 -14.27
C SER A 60 -16.80 -6.25 -14.36
N ILE A 61 -16.37 -7.39 -13.84
CA ILE A 61 -17.16 -8.62 -13.79
C ILE A 61 -18.30 -8.51 -12.79
N GLU A 62 -18.00 -8.02 -11.58
CA GLU A 62 -19.01 -7.85 -10.52
C GLU A 62 -19.81 -6.55 -10.63
N LEU A 63 -19.23 -5.50 -11.24
CA LEU A 63 -19.79 -4.15 -11.37
C LEU A 63 -19.66 -3.62 -12.82
N PRO A 64 -20.29 -4.30 -13.81
CA PRO A 64 -20.18 -3.92 -15.22
C PRO A 64 -20.81 -2.56 -15.56
N HIS A 65 -21.65 -2.02 -14.67
CA HIS A 65 -22.24 -0.69 -14.81
C HIS A 65 -21.29 0.45 -14.39
N LEU A 66 -20.20 0.15 -13.69
CA LEU A 66 -19.22 1.14 -13.23
C LEU A 66 -17.89 1.07 -13.98
N PHE A 67 -17.52 -0.12 -14.46
CA PHE A 67 -16.19 -0.36 -15.03
C PHE A 67 -16.27 -1.22 -16.28
N THR A 68 -15.27 -1.05 -17.12
CA THR A 68 -14.96 -1.92 -18.25
C THR A 68 -13.63 -2.62 -18.02
N SER A 69 -13.40 -3.77 -18.67
CA SER A 69 -12.13 -4.50 -18.51
C SER A 69 -10.92 -3.67 -18.94
N GLU A 70 -11.10 -2.76 -19.90
CA GLU A 70 -10.05 -1.84 -20.37
C GLU A 70 -9.55 -0.90 -19.26
N ASP A 71 -10.41 -0.52 -18.30
CA ASP A 71 -10.05 0.36 -17.19
C ASP A 71 -8.97 -0.30 -16.32
N PHE A 72 -9.17 -1.58 -16.01
CA PHE A 72 -8.27 -2.34 -15.15
C PHE A 72 -6.99 -2.80 -15.87
N GLU A 73 -7.05 -3.11 -17.18
CA GLU A 73 -5.83 -3.40 -17.96
C GLU A 73 -4.81 -2.26 -17.91
N ARG A 74 -5.27 -1.00 -17.98
CA ARG A 74 -4.41 0.18 -17.84
C ARG A 74 -3.95 0.37 -16.40
N GLY A 75 -4.85 0.15 -15.44
CA GLY A 75 -4.59 0.24 -14.01
C GLY A 75 -3.48 -0.70 -13.54
N PHE A 76 -3.54 -1.98 -13.92
CA PHE A 76 -2.56 -2.98 -13.52
C PHE A 76 -1.15 -2.68 -14.03
N LYS A 77 -1.02 -2.20 -15.28
CA LYS A 77 0.28 -1.77 -15.84
C LYS A 77 0.91 -0.60 -15.07
N LYS A 78 0.08 0.31 -14.56
CA LYS A 78 0.53 1.45 -13.76
C LYS A 78 0.87 1.02 -12.32
N ALA A 79 0.07 0.14 -11.73
CA ALA A 79 0.29 -0.37 -10.38
C ALA A 79 1.58 -1.20 -10.29
N SER A 80 1.84 -2.08 -11.27
CA SER A 80 3.09 -2.83 -11.33
C SER A 80 4.32 -1.93 -11.46
N PHE A 81 4.22 -0.85 -12.25
CA PHE A 81 5.29 0.15 -12.36
C PHE A 81 5.48 0.97 -11.06
N SER A 82 4.39 1.32 -10.37
CA SER A 82 4.44 2.06 -9.11
C SER A 82 5.04 1.20 -7.98
N MET A 83 4.67 -0.07 -7.91
CA MET A 83 5.17 -1.01 -6.89
C MET A 83 6.68 -1.23 -7.01
N SER A 84 7.22 -1.27 -8.24
CA SER A 84 8.67 -1.30 -8.45
C SER A 84 9.39 -0.02 -7.99
N ILE A 85 8.72 1.13 -8.01
CA ILE A 85 9.30 2.39 -7.54
C ILE A 85 9.23 2.48 -6.01
N GLU A 86 8.14 2.05 -5.37
CA GLU A 86 8.02 2.07 -3.91
C GLU A 86 9.07 1.16 -3.23
N ASP A 87 9.34 -0.02 -3.79
CA ASP A 87 10.44 -0.91 -3.36
C ASP A 87 11.81 -0.19 -3.43
N SER A 88 12.03 0.60 -4.47
CA SER A 88 13.24 1.41 -4.63
C SER A 88 13.36 2.55 -3.58
N THR A 89 12.23 3.07 -3.08
CA THR A 89 12.24 4.14 -2.06
C THR A 89 12.52 3.62 -0.64
N GLU A 90 12.12 2.39 -0.33
CA GLU A 90 12.51 1.74 0.93
C GLU A 90 14.02 1.47 0.97
N ASP A 91 14.60 1.07 -0.16
CA ASP A 91 16.05 0.91 -0.31
C ASP A 91 16.82 2.23 -0.13
N GLU A 92 16.34 3.34 -0.71
CA GLU A 92 16.96 4.65 -0.49
C GLU A 92 16.89 5.09 0.97
N ALA A 93 15.74 4.91 1.63
CA ALA A 93 15.58 5.23 3.04
C ALA A 93 16.49 4.38 3.93
N GLN A 94 16.67 3.10 3.59
CA GLN A 94 17.58 2.20 4.31
C GLN A 94 19.04 2.62 4.12
N HIS A 95 19.44 2.95 2.90
CA HIS A 95 20.79 3.43 2.59
C HIS A 95 21.17 4.68 3.41
N TRP A 96 20.26 5.65 3.54
CA TRP A 96 20.52 6.85 4.34
C TRP A 96 20.55 6.58 5.85
N LYS A 97 19.75 5.64 6.35
CA LYS A 97 19.82 5.19 7.75
C LYS A 97 21.16 4.56 8.07
N ASP A 98 21.64 3.65 7.24
CA ASP A 98 22.92 2.95 7.46
C ASP A 98 24.10 3.94 7.42
N LYS A 99 24.05 4.93 6.53
CA LYS A 99 25.03 6.02 6.47
C LYS A 99 25.03 6.89 7.72
N TYR A 100 23.86 7.20 8.28
CA TYR A 100 23.73 7.95 9.52
C TYR A 100 24.27 7.18 10.73
N ILE A 101 23.96 5.88 10.81
CA ILE A 101 24.47 4.99 11.87
C ILE A 101 26.01 4.94 11.82
N SER A 102 26.58 4.70 10.63
CA SER A 102 28.03 4.65 10.45
C SER A 102 28.73 5.93 10.90
N LEU A 103 28.12 7.09 10.63
CA LEU A 103 28.66 8.38 11.05
C LEU A 103 28.61 8.56 12.58
N LEU A 104 27.53 8.14 13.22
CA LEU A 104 27.39 8.16 14.68
C LEU A 104 28.41 7.24 15.35
N GLU A 105 28.64 6.05 14.80
CA GLU A 105 29.64 5.11 15.30
C GLU A 105 31.05 5.70 15.20
N GLN A 106 31.42 6.25 14.04
CA GLN A 106 32.72 6.92 13.87
C GLN A 106 32.90 8.09 14.84
N TYR A 107 31.86 8.89 15.05
CA TYR A 107 31.92 9.99 16.00
C TYR A 107 32.11 9.50 17.44
N ASN A 108 31.38 8.46 17.84
CA ASN A 108 31.51 7.86 19.16
C ASN A 108 32.90 7.23 19.39
N GLU A 109 33.48 6.59 18.38
CA GLU A 109 34.85 6.07 18.43
C GLU A 109 35.88 7.19 18.65
N GLN A 110 35.76 8.29 17.90
CA GLN A 110 36.64 9.45 18.07
C GLN A 110 36.48 10.07 19.46
N LEU A 111 35.26 10.18 19.96
CA LEU A 111 34.97 10.71 21.28
C LEU A 111 35.54 9.82 22.39
N ALA A 112 35.38 8.50 22.27
CA ALA A 112 35.94 7.53 23.20
C ALA A 112 37.47 7.57 23.21
N HIS A 113 38.09 7.70 22.04
CA HIS A 113 39.54 7.86 21.91
C HIS A 113 40.03 9.13 22.61
N GLN A 114 39.35 10.28 22.43
CA GLN A 114 39.70 11.53 23.12
C GLN A 114 39.57 11.43 24.64
N LEU A 115 38.51 10.77 25.14
CA LEU A 115 38.32 10.53 26.57
C LEU A 115 39.39 9.61 27.16
N SER A 116 39.87 8.63 26.40
CA SER A 116 40.91 7.71 26.85
C SER A 116 42.31 8.34 26.94
N ILE A 117 42.58 9.40 26.18
CA ILE A 117 43.87 10.11 26.17
C ILE A 117 43.94 11.18 27.28
N ALA A 118 42.80 11.62 27.80
CA ALA A 118 42.72 12.65 28.83
C ALA A 118 42.84 12.13 30.28
N VAL A 119 43.04 10.82 30.47
CA VAL A 119 43.25 10.12 31.76
C VAL A 119 44.69 9.65 31.86
#